data_AF-X1F4E7-F1
#
_entry.id   AF-X1F4E7-F1
#
_cell.length_a   1.000
_cell.length_b   1.000
_cell.length_c   1.000
_cell.angle_alpha   90.00
_cell.angle_beta   90.00
_cell.angle_gamma   90.00
#
_symmetry.space_group_name_H-M   'P 1'
#
loop_
_entity.id
_entity.type
_entity.pdbx_description
1 polymer ?
#
loop_
_entity_poly.entity_id
_entity_poly.type
_entity_poly.pdbx_seq_one_letter_code
_entity_poly.pdbx_strand_id
1 'polypeptide(L)'
;DPERFKETYFIQFPGKYTVGDGARRDEDSYYWITGRIDDVLNVSGHRMGTAEVESALVSHPKVAEAAVVGYPHEIKGTSIYAFVTLNSGVEKTDELKKELVKHVRTEIGPIATPEKLQWADGL
;
A
#
# COMPACT_ATOMS: atom_id res chain seq x y z
N ASP A 1 20.80 8.17 -0.33
CA ASP A 1 20.88 8.63 -1.72
C ASP A 1 20.41 10.07 -1.79
N PRO A 2 21.32 11.05 -1.98
CA PRO A 2 20.98 12.48 -2.02
C PRO A 2 20.08 12.87 -3.20
N GLU A 3 20.21 12.24 -4.36
CA GLU A 3 19.38 12.54 -5.53
C GLU A 3 17.95 12.09 -5.28
N ARG A 4 17.75 10.86 -4.80
CA ARG A 4 16.42 10.36 -4.44
C ARG A 4 15.73 11.23 -3.39
N PHE A 5 16.47 11.73 -2.39
CA PHE A 5 15.95 12.65 -1.38
C PHE A 5 15.44 13.95 -2.01
N LYS A 6 16.23 14.55 -2.90
CA LYS A 6 15.86 15.78 -3.61
C LYS A 6 14.61 15.55 -4.48
N GLU A 7 14.60 14.46 -5.25
CA GLU A 7 13.49 14.08 -6.12
C GLU A 7 12.19 13.89 -5.34
N THR A 8 12.25 13.16 -4.23
CA THR A 8 11.06 12.82 -3.42
C THR A 8 10.44 14.05 -2.76
N TYR A 9 11.25 15.00 -2.30
CA TYR A 9 10.76 16.05 -1.41
C TYR A 9 10.75 17.47 -1.99
N PHE A 10 11.55 17.79 -3.02
CA PHE A 10 11.79 19.18 -3.45
C PHE A 10 11.54 19.47 -4.93
N ILE A 11 11.29 18.44 -5.76
CA ILE A 11 11.09 18.64 -7.20
C ILE A 11 9.63 18.95 -7.55
N GLN A 12 8.66 18.30 -6.92
CA GLN A 12 7.23 18.48 -7.25
C GLN A 12 6.78 19.93 -7.07
N PHE A 13 7.25 20.61 -6.02
CA PHE A 13 6.99 22.01 -5.75
C PHE A 13 8.30 22.76 -5.49
N PRO A 14 8.94 23.31 -6.54
CA PRO A 14 10.24 23.96 -6.42
C PRO A 14 10.29 25.03 -5.33
N GLY A 15 11.33 24.97 -4.49
CA GLY A 15 11.51 25.89 -3.36
C GLY A 15 10.69 25.55 -2.11
N LYS A 16 9.97 24.43 -2.07
CA LYS A 16 9.19 23.95 -0.92
C LYS A 16 9.51 22.49 -0.59
N TYR A 17 9.29 22.11 0.67
CA TYR A 17 9.32 20.72 1.11
C TYR A 17 7.93 20.08 0.92
N THR A 18 7.87 18.99 0.16
CA THR A 18 6.64 18.25 -0.12
C THR A 18 6.46 17.17 0.95
N VAL A 19 5.52 17.38 1.87
CA VAL A 19 5.29 16.49 3.02
C VAL A 19 4.60 15.16 2.66
N GLY A 20 3.89 15.13 1.52
CA GLY A 20 3.12 13.96 1.07
C GLY A 20 1.73 13.81 1.71
N ASP A 21 1.31 14.78 2.53
CA ASP A 21 -0.01 14.82 3.17
C ASP A 21 -0.89 15.92 2.56
N GLY A 22 -2.17 15.63 2.42
CA GLY A 22 -3.22 16.58 2.06
C GLY A 22 -3.72 17.32 3.30
N ALA A 23 -4.08 18.59 3.12
CA ALA A 23 -4.67 19.37 4.20
C ALA A 23 -5.72 20.34 3.67
N ARG A 24 -6.75 20.58 4.49
CA ARG A 24 -7.69 21.68 4.30
C ARG A 24 -7.41 22.75 5.35
N ARG A 25 -7.43 24.01 4.95
CA ARG A 25 -7.42 25.15 5.87
C ARG A 25 -8.82 25.75 5.96
N ASP A 26 -9.31 25.98 7.16
CA ASP A 26 -10.61 26.63 7.38
C ASP A 26 -10.50 28.16 7.46
N GLU A 27 -11.64 28.81 7.67
CA GLU A 27 -11.76 30.28 7.72
C GLU A 27 -11.02 30.87 8.94
N ASP A 28 -10.91 30.10 10.02
CA ASP A 28 -10.16 30.45 11.24
C ASP A 28 -8.66 30.14 11.12
N SER A 29 -8.19 29.72 9.94
CA SER A 29 -6.80 29.37 9.63
C SER A 29 -6.27 28.12 10.32
N TYR A 30 -7.14 27.25 10.83
CA TYR A 30 -6.76 25.93 11.34
C TYR A 30 -6.55 24.95 10.18
N TYR A 31 -5.58 24.07 10.35
CA TYR A 31 -5.27 23.02 9.37
C TYR A 31 -5.84 21.68 9.80
N TRP A 32 -6.53 21.03 8.87
CA TRP A 32 -7.08 19.70 8.98
C TRP A 32 -6.31 18.78 8.05
N ILE A 33 -5.46 17.93 8.62
CA ILE A 33 -4.67 16.97 7.83
C ILE A 33 -5.57 15.80 7.46
N THR A 34 -5.74 15.56 6.16
CA THR A 34 -6.69 14.55 5.63
C THR A 34 -6.04 13.20 5.35
N GLY A 35 -4.71 13.10 5.51
CA GLY A 35 -3.94 11.89 5.26
C GLY A 35 -3.06 12.01 4.02
N ARG A 36 -2.52 10.88 3.58
CA ARG A 36 -1.55 10.81 2.48
C ARG A 36 -2.20 11.06 1.14
N ILE A 37 -1.48 11.78 0.29
CA ILE A 37 -1.82 11.97 -1.13
C ILE A 37 -1.00 11.05 -2.04
N ASP A 38 -0.01 10.35 -1.48
CA ASP A 38 0.78 9.32 -2.14
C ASP A 38 0.35 7.93 -1.68
N ASP A 39 0.94 6.89 -2.30
CA ASP A 39 0.58 5.49 -2.07
C ASP A 39 1.20 4.91 -0.78
N VAL A 40 1.10 5.65 0.32
CA VAL A 40 1.55 5.24 1.65
C VAL A 40 0.35 5.00 2.56
N LEU A 41 0.24 3.78 3.06
CA LEU A 41 -0.77 3.36 4.02
C LEU A 41 -0.32 3.66 5.46
N ASN A 42 -1.30 3.91 6.32
CA ASN A 42 -1.12 3.94 7.78
C ASN A 42 -1.97 2.84 8.43
N VAL A 43 -1.34 1.70 8.71
CA VAL A 43 -2.00 0.52 9.28
C VAL A 43 -1.60 0.41 10.74
N SER A 44 -2.55 0.67 11.65
CA SER A 44 -2.30 0.65 13.10
C SER A 44 -1.10 1.54 13.52
N GLY A 45 -0.94 2.71 12.91
CA GLY A 45 0.16 3.63 13.18
C GLY A 45 1.46 3.34 12.40
N HIS A 46 1.54 2.26 11.63
CA HIS A 46 2.71 1.90 10.86
C HIS A 46 2.59 2.42 9.43
N ARG A 47 3.59 3.21 9.00
CA ARG A 47 3.66 3.71 7.61
C ARG A 47 4.27 2.65 6.71
N MET A 48 3.61 2.37 5.59
CA MET A 48 4.05 1.38 4.62
C MET A 48 3.63 1.78 3.22
N GLY A 49 4.50 1.62 2.23
CA GLY A 49 4.13 1.84 0.83
C GLY A 49 3.30 0.68 0.30
N THR A 50 2.29 0.93 -0.51
CA THR A 50 1.53 -0.14 -1.20
C THR A 50 2.45 -0.97 -2.09
N ALA A 51 3.37 -0.31 -2.79
CA ALA A 51 4.36 -0.92 -3.68
C ALA A 51 5.23 -1.99 -2.99
N GLU A 52 5.48 -1.87 -1.68
CA GLU A 52 6.23 -2.87 -0.93
C GLU A 52 5.43 -4.18 -0.81
N VAL A 53 4.13 -4.07 -0.50
CA VAL A 53 3.21 -5.22 -0.40
C VAL A 53 2.94 -5.82 -1.78
N GLU A 54 2.79 -4.98 -2.81
CA GLU A 54 2.66 -5.42 -4.20
C GLU A 54 3.89 -6.21 -4.65
N SER A 55 5.09 -5.68 -4.37
CA SER A 55 6.35 -6.36 -4.68
C SER A 55 6.49 -7.70 -3.96
N ALA A 56 6.07 -7.77 -2.69
CA ALA A 56 6.05 -9.03 -1.94
C ALA A 56 5.05 -10.04 -2.52
N LEU A 57 3.89 -9.60 -3.01
CA LEU A 57 2.94 -10.49 -3.69
C LEU A 57 3.48 -10.99 -5.03
N VAL A 58 4.05 -10.08 -5.85
CA VAL A 58 4.62 -10.39 -7.17
C VAL A 58 5.90 -11.24 -7.06
N SER A 59 6.62 -11.22 -5.93
CA SER A 59 7.76 -12.11 -5.71
C SER A 59 7.35 -13.59 -5.58
N HIS A 60 6.06 -13.88 -5.38
CA HIS A 60 5.54 -15.24 -5.36
C HIS A 60 5.41 -15.82 -6.77
N PRO A 61 5.95 -17.02 -7.07
CA PRO A 61 6.05 -17.56 -8.45
C PRO A 61 4.71 -17.80 -9.17
N LYS A 62 3.60 -17.84 -8.42
CA LYS A 62 2.25 -18.02 -8.97
C LYS A 62 1.52 -16.70 -9.29
N VAL A 63 2.04 -15.56 -8.84
CA VAL A 63 1.42 -14.24 -9.04
C VAL A 63 2.02 -13.59 -10.29
N ALA A 64 1.15 -13.03 -11.12
CA ALA A 64 1.55 -12.24 -12.28
C ALA A 64 1.64 -10.75 -11.91
N GLU A 65 0.57 -10.24 -11.29
CA GLU A 65 0.42 -8.83 -10.94
C GLU A 65 -0.32 -8.70 -9.60
N ALA A 66 -0.06 -7.61 -8.89
CA ALA A 66 -0.79 -7.26 -7.69
C ALA A 66 -0.99 -5.74 -7.61
N ALA A 67 -2.14 -5.34 -7.07
CA ALA A 67 -2.44 -3.96 -6.73
C ALA A 67 -2.94 -3.90 -5.28
N VAL A 68 -2.40 -2.99 -4.48
CA VAL A 68 -2.71 -2.89 -3.06
C VAL A 68 -3.27 -1.52 -2.73
N VAL A 69 -4.39 -1.51 -2.01
CA VAL A 69 -5.03 -0.29 -1.55
C VAL A 69 -5.34 -0.38 -0.05
N GLY A 70 -5.44 0.79 0.58
CA GLY A 70 -6.00 0.91 1.91
C GLY A 70 -7.52 0.91 1.88
N TYR A 71 -8.16 0.29 2.87
CA TYR A 71 -9.58 0.49 3.13
C TYR A 71 -9.83 0.92 4.58
N PRO A 72 -10.90 1.70 4.86
CA PRO A 72 -11.23 2.12 6.20
C PRO A 72 -11.45 0.94 7.14
N HIS A 73 -10.83 0.99 8.31
CA HIS A 73 -10.96 -0.03 9.34
C HIS A 73 -11.14 0.64 10.70
N GLU A 74 -12.20 0.29 11.44
CA GLU A 74 -12.59 0.99 12.68
C GLU A 74 -11.50 0.99 13.76
N ILE A 75 -10.79 -0.14 13.92
CA ILE A 75 -9.71 -0.26 14.92
C ILE A 75 -8.35 0.22 14.40
N LYS A 76 -7.95 -0.18 13.19
CA LYS A 76 -6.61 0.07 12.64
C LYS A 76 -6.46 1.43 11.94
N GLY A 77 -7.56 2.16 11.76
CA GLY A 77 -7.67 3.31 10.86
C GLY A 77 -7.77 2.87 9.40
N THR A 78 -6.71 2.27 8.88
CA THR A 78 -6.65 1.66 7.54
C THR A 78 -6.22 0.20 7.66
N SER A 79 -6.74 -0.67 6.80
CA SER A 79 -6.25 -2.04 6.61
C SER A 79 -5.93 -2.30 5.14
N ILE A 80 -5.21 -3.38 4.87
CA ILE A 80 -4.65 -3.71 3.56
C ILE A 80 -5.63 -4.57 2.77
N TYR A 81 -5.99 -4.11 1.57
CA TYR A 81 -6.72 -4.87 0.57
C TYR A 81 -5.81 -5.13 -0.63
N ALA A 82 -5.61 -6.41 -0.98
CA ALA A 82 -4.84 -6.81 -2.15
C ALA A 82 -5.73 -7.37 -3.26
N PHE A 83 -5.53 -6.89 -4.47
CA PHE A 83 -6.03 -7.49 -5.70
C PHE A 83 -4.88 -8.25 -6.36
N VAL A 84 -5.12 -9.49 -6.78
CA VAL A 84 -4.08 -10.38 -7.30
C VAL A 84 -4.52 -11.04 -8.59
N THR A 85 -3.68 -10.90 -9.62
CA THR A 85 -3.74 -11.63 -10.88
C THR A 85 -2.75 -12.78 -10.81
N LEU A 86 -3.19 -14.00 -11.11
CA LEU A 86 -2.30 -15.18 -11.12
C LEU A 86 -1.71 -15.40 -12.51
N ASN A 87 -0.58 -16.09 -12.55
CA ASN A 87 -0.01 -16.58 -13.80
C ASN A 87 -0.98 -17.54 -14.50
N SER A 88 -0.94 -17.55 -15.83
CA SER A 88 -1.81 -18.42 -16.63
C SER A 88 -1.69 -19.89 -16.23
N GLY A 89 -2.83 -20.56 -16.07
CA GLY A 89 -2.90 -21.97 -15.69
C GLY A 89 -2.81 -22.25 -14.19
N VAL A 90 -2.67 -21.23 -13.34
CA VAL A 90 -2.76 -21.39 -11.88
C VAL A 90 -4.23 -21.35 -11.45
N GLU A 91 -4.65 -22.36 -10.69
CA GLU A 91 -6.00 -22.40 -10.12
C GLU A 91 -6.14 -21.48 -8.90
N LYS A 92 -7.29 -20.81 -8.84
CA LYS A 92 -7.67 -19.92 -7.74
C LYS A 92 -8.29 -20.73 -6.62
N THR A 93 -7.54 -20.92 -5.53
CA THR A 93 -8.02 -21.67 -4.36
C THR A 93 -7.90 -20.85 -3.09
N ASP A 94 -8.68 -21.19 -2.06
CA ASP A 94 -8.57 -20.54 -0.76
C ASP A 94 -7.27 -20.92 -0.04
N GLU A 95 -6.72 -22.10 -0.32
CA GLU A 95 -5.39 -22.53 0.10
C GLU A 95 -4.32 -21.59 -0.45
N LEU A 96 -4.41 -21.25 -1.75
CA LEU A 96 -3.48 -20.31 -2.38
C LEU A 96 -3.62 -18.90 -1.79
N LYS A 97 -4.83 -18.43 -1.46
CA LYS A 97 -4.97 -17.15 -0.74
C LYS A 97 -4.21 -17.15 0.58
N LYS A 98 -4.36 -18.22 1.38
CA LYS A 98 -3.65 -18.36 2.67
C LYS A 98 -2.14 -18.44 2.47
N GLU A 99 -1.69 -19.14 1.43
CA GLU A 99 -0.28 -19.20 1.00
C GLU A 99 0.26 -17.80 0.72
N LEU A 100 -0.44 -16.99 -0.10
CA LEU A 100 -0.02 -15.63 -0.45
C LEU A 100 -0.01 -14.68 0.76
N VAL A 101 -1.03 -14.74 1.63
CA VAL A 101 -1.08 -13.95 2.87
C VAL A 101 0.10 -14.30 3.78
N LYS A 102 0.42 -15.59 3.90
CA LYS A 102 1.59 -16.05 4.66
C LYS A 102 2.90 -15.61 4.01
N HIS A 103 2.97 -15.61 2.68
CA HIS A 103 4.14 -15.17 1.91
C HIS A 103 4.46 -13.70 2.21
N VAL A 104 3.48 -12.79 2.11
CA VAL A 104 3.67 -11.36 2.46
C VAL A 104 4.13 -11.19 3.91
N ARG A 105 3.54 -11.97 4.83
CA ARG A 105 3.95 -11.96 6.24
C ARG A 105 5.41 -12.39 6.43
N THR A 106 5.91 -13.30 5.62
CA THR A 106 7.31 -13.76 5.68
C THR A 106 8.26 -12.73 5.04
N GLU A 107 7.88 -12.13 3.92
CA GLU A 107 8.72 -11.18 3.19
C GLU A 107 8.90 -9.85 3.94
N ILE A 108 7.83 -9.33 4.55
CA ILE A 108 7.84 -8.00 5.20
C ILE A 108 7.64 -8.13 6.71
N GLY A 109 6.60 -8.85 7.12
CA GLY A 109 6.28 -9.06 8.53
C GLY A 109 4.79 -9.06 8.83
N PRO A 110 4.41 -9.35 10.09
CA PRO A 110 3.02 -9.44 10.53
C PRO A 110 2.17 -8.21 10.23
N ILE A 111 2.78 -7.01 10.28
CA ILE A 111 2.08 -5.75 10.12
C ILE A 111 1.64 -5.47 8.66
N ALA A 112 2.32 -6.09 7.68
CA ALA A 112 2.02 -5.97 6.25
C ALA A 112 0.97 -6.97 5.75
N THR A 113 0.46 -7.84 6.63
CA THR A 113 -0.42 -8.94 6.26
C THR A 113 -1.72 -8.40 5.64
N PRO A 114 -2.04 -8.71 4.37
CA PRO A 114 -3.31 -8.31 3.77
C PRO A 114 -4.48 -8.95 4.52
N GLU A 115 -5.46 -8.14 4.89
CA GLU A 115 -6.67 -8.64 5.56
C GLU A 115 -7.67 -9.19 4.55
N LYS A 116 -7.68 -8.60 3.34
CA LYS A 116 -8.47 -9.07 2.20
C LYS A 116 -7.57 -9.32 1.01
N LEU A 117 -7.82 -10.44 0.35
CA LEU A 117 -7.19 -10.81 -0.92
C LEU A 117 -8.28 -11.23 -1.91
N GLN A 118 -8.41 -10.46 -2.99
CA GLN A 118 -9.36 -10.69 -4.07
C GLN A 118 -8.61 -11.08 -5.35
N TRP A 119 -9.11 -12.11 -6.04
CA TRP A 119 -8.65 -12.41 -7.38
C TRP A 119 -9.17 -11.35 -8.36
N ALA A 120 -8.29 -10.82 -9.20
CA ALA A 120 -8.62 -9.88 -10.25
C ALA A 120 -8.00 -10.40 -11.55
N ASP A 121 -8.82 -10.85 -12.50
CA ASP A 121 -8.32 -11.41 -13.77
C ASP A 121 -7.88 -10.36 -14.79
N GLY A 122 -8.17 -9.10 -14.49
CA GLY A 122 -7.69 -7.93 -15.18
C GLY A 122 -7.62 -6.79 -14.19
N LEU A 123 -6.43 -6.21 -14.04
CA LEU A 123 -6.18 -4.97 -13.34
C LEU A 123 -6.21 -3.79 -14.32
#